data_AF-A0A5U0Q6N3-F1
#
_entry.id   AF-A0A5U0Q6N3-F1
#
_cell.length_a   1.000
_cell.length_b   1.000
_cell.length_c   1.000
_cell.angle_alpha   90.00
_cell.angle_beta   90.00
_cell.angle_gamma   90.00
#
_symmetry.space_group_name_H-M   'P 1'
#
loop_
_entity.id
_entity.type
_entity.pdbx_description
1 polymer ?
#
loop_
_entity_poly.entity_id
_entity_poly.type
_entity_poly.pdbx_seq_one_letter_code
_entity_poly.pdbx_strand_id
1 'polypeptide(L)'
;MTRSRVCPDTESTGLSPASDALPVRETAEQFAQVFFGKSVSLLTSEERFTTVYTGSRDRPADLHPASWFPAGTWFCHEIHACGDRCGRRQGWPLYHASEAERLRALCPPRLATPATGPG
;
A
#
# COMPACT_ATOMS: atom_id res chain seq x y z
N MET A 1 13.65 70.71 32.31
CA MET A 1 12.92 69.42 32.47
C MET A 1 11.71 69.57 31.56
N THR A 2 11.49 68.77 30.52
CA THR A 2 11.18 67.32 30.55
C THR A 2 11.42 66.74 29.15
N ARG A 3 12.23 65.69 29.00
CA ARG A 3 12.35 64.92 27.75
C ARG A 3 11.28 63.83 27.76
N SER A 4 10.26 63.95 26.91
CA SER A 4 9.33 62.84 26.63
C SER A 4 10.08 61.77 25.85
N ARG A 5 10.22 60.59 26.44
CA ARG A 5 10.64 59.37 25.75
C ARG A 5 9.39 58.77 25.11
N VAL A 6 9.32 58.84 23.79
CA VAL A 6 8.38 58.03 23.00
C VAL A 6 9.00 56.64 22.91
N CYS A 7 8.36 55.65 23.52
CA CYS A 7 8.68 54.24 23.32
C CYS A 7 8.27 53.86 21.89
N PRO A 8 9.12 53.24 21.06
CA PRO A 8 8.62 52.55 19.89
C PRO A 8 7.88 51.29 20.38
N ASP A 9 6.60 51.19 20.01
CA ASP A 9 5.82 49.99 20.18
C ASP A 9 6.56 48.82 19.54
N THR A 10 6.88 47.82 20.37
CA THR A 10 7.34 46.52 19.91
C THR A 10 6.25 45.96 19.02
N GLU A 11 6.48 46.00 17.71
CA GLU A 11 5.72 45.25 16.72
C GLU A 11 5.87 43.77 17.12
N SER A 12 4.88 43.27 17.86
CA SER A 12 4.70 41.86 18.14
C SER A 12 4.25 41.24 16.82
N THR A 13 5.22 41.02 15.93
CA THR A 13 5.04 40.16 14.77
C THR A 13 4.66 38.80 15.34
N GLY A 14 3.36 38.52 15.31
CA GLY A 14 2.84 37.19 15.52
C GLY A 14 3.50 36.28 14.50
N LEU A 15 4.61 35.66 14.90
CA LEU A 15 5.14 34.46 14.28
C LEU A 15 4.09 33.37 14.53
N SER A 16 3.06 33.40 13.68
CA SER A 16 2.29 32.21 13.36
C SER A 16 3.32 31.13 13.04
N PRO A 17 3.34 29.97 13.72
CA PRO A 17 4.16 28.86 13.26
C PRO A 17 3.70 28.56 11.84
N ALA A 18 4.58 28.81 10.87
CA ALA A 18 4.32 28.53 9.48
C ALA A 18 3.76 27.11 9.39
N SER A 19 2.64 26.96 8.69
CA SER A 19 2.06 25.68 8.30
C SER A 19 2.94 24.97 7.26
N ASP A 20 4.24 24.87 7.54
CA ASP A 20 5.26 24.12 6.78
C ASP A 20 5.41 22.69 7.31
N ALA A 21 4.48 22.24 8.15
CA ALA A 21 4.32 20.82 8.41
C ALA A 21 3.77 20.19 7.12
N LEU A 22 4.67 19.84 6.19
CA LEU A 22 4.34 18.97 5.06
C LEU A 22 3.52 17.80 5.61
N PRO A 23 2.39 17.44 4.97
CA PRO A 23 1.53 16.39 5.45
C PRO A 23 2.40 15.15 5.69
N VAL A 24 2.32 14.57 6.88
CA VAL A 24 3.20 13.50 7.39
C VAL A 24 3.51 12.40 6.35
N ARG A 25 2.55 12.13 5.44
CA ARG A 25 2.71 11.21 4.31
C ARG A 25 3.73 11.66 3.26
N GLU A 26 3.75 12.93 2.84
CA GLU A 26 4.74 13.44 1.89
C GLU A 26 6.15 13.40 2.49
N THR A 27 6.26 13.77 3.77
CA THR A 27 7.51 13.69 4.53
C THR A 27 8.01 12.24 4.61
N ALA A 28 7.14 11.28 4.90
CA ALA A 28 7.49 9.86 4.95
C ALA A 28 7.94 9.31 3.59
N GLU A 29 7.28 9.69 2.49
CA GLU A 29 7.70 9.29 1.14
C GLU A 29 9.05 9.89 0.75
N GLN A 30 9.32 11.17 1.08
CA GLN A 30 10.63 11.78 0.87
C GLN A 30 11.71 11.06 1.69
N PHE A 31 11.45 10.74 2.95
CA PHE A 31 12.38 9.99 3.78
C PHE A 31 12.64 8.59 3.23
N ALA A 32 11.60 7.85 2.85
CA ALA A 32 11.73 6.53 2.25
C ALA A 32 12.60 6.59 0.98
N GLN A 33 12.37 7.60 0.14
CA GLN A 33 13.12 7.80 -1.09
C GLN A 33 14.59 8.18 -0.84
N VAL A 34 14.88 9.05 0.14
CA VAL A 34 16.25 9.50 0.45
C VAL A 34 17.07 8.39 1.11
N PHE A 35 16.50 7.68 2.08
CA PHE A 35 17.24 6.70 2.87
C PHE A 35 17.28 5.31 2.25
N PHE A 36 16.19 4.90 1.58
CA PHE A 36 16.06 3.53 1.06
C PHE A 36 15.95 3.48 -0.46
N GLY A 37 15.81 4.61 -1.15
CA GLY A 37 15.65 4.66 -2.60
C GLY A 37 14.31 4.07 -3.09
N LYS A 38 13.35 3.82 -2.18
CA LYS A 38 12.08 3.13 -2.44
C LYS A 38 10.92 3.95 -1.89
N SER A 39 9.71 3.71 -2.39
CA SER A 39 8.48 4.26 -1.80
C SER A 39 8.15 3.59 -0.47
N VAL A 40 7.39 4.27 0.38
CA VAL A 40 6.90 3.70 1.64
C VAL A 40 6.11 2.41 1.38
N SER A 41 5.34 2.37 0.30
CA SER A 41 4.56 1.19 -0.09
C SER A 41 5.43 -0.05 -0.33
N LEU A 42 6.59 0.12 -0.96
CA LEU A 42 7.54 -0.98 -1.17
C LEU A 42 8.18 -1.43 0.15
N LEU A 43 8.55 -0.49 1.02
CA LEU A 43 9.09 -0.81 2.35
C LEU A 43 8.08 -1.58 3.20
N THR A 44 6.82 -1.17 3.20
CA THR A 44 5.76 -1.89 3.90
C THR A 44 5.50 -3.29 3.32
N SER A 45 5.73 -3.47 2.01
CA SER A 45 5.58 -4.79 1.39
C SER A 45 6.74 -5.72 1.78
N GLU A 46 7.96 -5.21 1.83
CA GLU A 46 9.14 -5.95 2.31
C GLU A 46 9.02 -6.35 3.77
N GLU A 47 8.36 -5.54 4.61
CA GLU A 47 8.08 -5.88 5.99
C GLU A 47 6.98 -6.94 6.12
N ARG A 48 5.94 -6.87 5.27
CA ARG A 48 4.78 -7.77 5.35
C ARG A 48 5.02 -9.16 4.75
N PHE A 49 5.95 -9.29 3.80
CA PHE A 49 6.17 -10.52 3.06
C PHE A 49 7.59 -11.05 3.23
N THR A 50 7.72 -12.30 3.65
CA THR A 50 9.01 -12.99 3.77
C THR A 50 9.71 -13.16 2.41
N THR A 51 8.93 -13.22 1.32
CA THR A 51 9.46 -13.40 -0.04
C THR A 51 8.95 -12.31 -0.97
N VAL A 52 9.88 -11.62 -1.63
CA VAL A 52 9.58 -10.55 -2.59
C VAL A 52 10.24 -10.88 -3.92
N TYR A 53 9.45 -10.90 -4.99
CA TYR A 53 9.88 -11.21 -6.35
C TYR A 53 9.99 -9.93 -7.17
N THR A 54 11.19 -9.59 -7.61
CA THR A 54 11.45 -8.41 -8.45
C THR A 54 11.22 -8.67 -9.94
N GLY A 55 11.37 -9.94 -10.36
CA GLY A 55 11.27 -10.36 -11.75
C GLY A 55 10.13 -11.36 -11.98
N SER A 56 9.63 -11.41 -13.21
CA SER A 56 8.67 -12.45 -13.63
C SER A 56 9.30 -13.84 -13.70
N ARG A 57 10.61 -13.93 -13.92
CA ARG A 57 11.37 -15.19 -14.02
C ARG A 57 11.63 -15.84 -12.65
N ASP A 58 11.78 -15.03 -11.61
CA ASP A 58 12.04 -15.51 -10.25
C ASP A 58 10.77 -15.95 -9.54
N ARG A 59 9.61 -15.53 -10.06
CA ARG A 59 8.30 -15.85 -9.50
C ARG A 59 7.91 -17.29 -9.89
N PRO A 60 7.60 -18.16 -8.91
CA PRO A 60 7.05 -19.49 -9.18
C PRO A 60 5.79 -19.43 -10.05
N ALA A 61 5.61 -20.43 -10.89
CA ALA A 61 4.48 -20.49 -11.82
C ALA A 61 3.12 -20.54 -11.11
N ASP A 62 3.10 -21.09 -9.89
CA ASP A 62 1.90 -21.29 -9.09
C ASP A 62 1.46 -20.03 -8.31
N LEU A 63 2.20 -18.92 -8.42
CA LEU A 63 1.88 -17.66 -7.76
C LEU A 63 1.19 -16.67 -8.70
N HIS A 64 -0.02 -16.29 -8.32
CA HIS A 64 -0.90 -15.44 -9.11
C HIS A 64 -1.31 -14.16 -8.36
N PRO A 65 -1.55 -13.05 -9.09
CA PRO A 65 -2.18 -11.87 -8.49
C PRO A 65 -3.65 -12.17 -8.13
N ALA A 66 -4.24 -11.36 -7.24
CA ALA A 66 -5.66 -11.50 -6.83
C ALA A 66 -6.64 -11.53 -8.01
N SER A 67 -6.33 -10.84 -9.11
CA SER A 67 -7.16 -10.79 -10.32
C SER A 67 -7.29 -12.12 -11.06
N TRP A 68 -6.42 -13.10 -10.79
CA TRP A 68 -6.51 -14.45 -11.37
C TRP A 68 -7.65 -15.27 -10.75
N PHE A 69 -8.04 -14.95 -9.52
CA PHE A 69 -9.09 -15.67 -8.81
C PHE A 69 -10.48 -15.14 -9.25
N PRO A 70 -11.46 -16.03 -9.49
CA PRO A 70 -12.83 -15.61 -9.81
C PRO A 70 -13.38 -14.74 -8.68
N ALA A 71 -13.92 -13.56 -9.02
CA ALA A 71 -14.43 -12.58 -8.05
C ALA A 71 -13.39 -12.18 -6.98
N GLY A 72 -12.16 -11.82 -7.40
CA GLY A 72 -11.06 -11.45 -6.50
C GLY A 72 -11.42 -10.45 -5.40
N THR A 73 -12.39 -9.54 -5.62
CA THR A 73 -12.88 -8.59 -4.60
C THR A 73 -13.59 -9.25 -3.41
N TRP A 74 -14.18 -10.43 -3.57
CA TRP A 74 -14.93 -11.13 -2.52
C TRP A 74 -14.03 -11.88 -1.55
N PHE A 75 -12.84 -12.25 -2.00
CA PHE A 75 -11.93 -13.12 -1.25
C PHE A 75 -10.64 -12.40 -0.84
N CYS A 76 -10.45 -11.11 -1.18
CA CYS A 76 -9.27 -10.34 -0.79
C CYS A 76 -8.90 -10.45 0.70
N HIS A 77 -9.89 -10.59 1.58
CA HIS A 77 -9.68 -10.71 3.03
C HIS A 77 -9.44 -12.16 3.50
N GLU A 78 -9.83 -13.16 2.72
CA GLU A 78 -9.71 -14.58 3.07
C GLU A 78 -8.53 -15.28 2.39
N ILE A 79 -8.03 -14.74 1.27
CA ILE A 79 -6.88 -15.34 0.57
C ILE A 79 -5.59 -14.93 1.29
N HIS A 80 -4.77 -15.91 1.62
CA HIS A 80 -3.47 -15.66 2.21
C HIS A 80 -2.43 -15.36 1.15
N ALA A 81 -1.90 -14.14 1.18
CA ALA A 81 -0.77 -13.77 0.35
C ALA A 81 0.51 -14.42 0.86
N CYS A 82 1.33 -14.92 -0.06
CA CYS A 82 2.55 -15.69 0.23
C CYS A 82 3.83 -14.99 -0.25
N GLY A 83 3.69 -13.92 -1.01
CA GLY A 83 4.79 -13.06 -1.42
C GLY A 83 4.29 -11.79 -2.08
N ASP A 84 5.23 -10.92 -2.45
CA ASP A 84 4.94 -9.69 -3.19
C ASP A 84 5.66 -9.68 -4.54
N ARG A 85 5.05 -9.07 -5.56
CA ARG A 85 5.75 -8.69 -6.79
C ARG A 85 6.09 -7.20 -6.76
N CYS A 86 7.34 -6.90 -6.45
CA CYS A 86 7.85 -5.53 -6.48
C CYS A 86 8.31 -5.14 -7.89
N GLY A 87 7.63 -4.17 -8.49
CA GLY A 87 8.14 -3.41 -9.63
C GLY A 87 8.97 -2.20 -9.18
N ARG A 88 9.39 -1.36 -10.13
CA ARG A 88 10.23 -0.18 -9.84
C ARG A 88 9.61 0.85 -8.89
N ARG A 89 8.28 0.87 -8.74
CA ARG A 89 7.56 1.89 -7.96
C ARG A 89 6.49 1.34 -7.01
N GLN A 90 6.05 0.10 -7.24
CA GLN A 90 4.88 -0.46 -6.58
C GLN A 90 5.00 -1.97 -6.47
N GLY A 91 4.52 -2.50 -5.35
CA GLY A 91 4.41 -3.91 -5.02
C GLY A 91 2.97 -4.40 -5.14
N TRP A 92 2.80 -5.70 -5.34
CA TRP A 92 1.48 -6.33 -5.36
C TRP A 92 1.52 -7.69 -4.67
N PRO A 93 0.56 -7.99 -3.77
CA PRO A 93 0.50 -9.28 -3.12
C PRO A 93 0.23 -10.39 -4.14
N LEU A 94 0.89 -11.52 -3.93
CA LEU A 94 0.78 -12.75 -4.69
C LEU A 94 0.22 -13.86 -3.81
N TYR A 95 -0.55 -14.72 -4.44
CA TYR A 95 -1.31 -15.77 -3.79
C TYR A 95 -1.05 -17.10 -4.49
N HIS A 96 -1.05 -18.18 -3.73
CA HIS A 96 -0.80 -19.51 -4.26
C HIS A 96 -2.02 -20.07 -4.99
N ALA A 97 -1.83 -20.79 -6.09
CA ALA A 97 -2.93 -21.38 -6.88
C ALA A 97 -3.81 -22.32 -6.05
N SER A 98 -3.26 -23.03 -5.05
CA SER A 98 -4.01 -23.88 -4.12
C SER A 98 -5.09 -23.14 -3.34
N GLU A 99 -4.96 -21.81 -3.17
CA GLU A 99 -6.00 -21.01 -2.54
C GLU A 99 -7.31 -21.05 -3.35
N ALA A 100 -7.24 -21.20 -4.68
CA ALA A 100 -8.44 -21.35 -5.49
C ALA A 100 -9.18 -22.65 -5.18
N GLU A 101 -8.46 -23.74 -4.94
CA GLU A 101 -9.05 -25.02 -4.55
C GLU A 101 -9.62 -24.97 -3.13
N ARG A 102 -8.89 -24.36 -2.19
CA ARG A 102 -9.36 -24.10 -0.83
C ARG A 102 -10.65 -23.27 -0.84
N LEU A 103 -10.69 -22.20 -1.63
CA LEU A 103 -11.88 -21.36 -1.80
C LEU A 103 -13.04 -22.12 -2.45
N ARG A 104 -12.79 -22.95 -3.46
CA ARG A 104 -13.80 -23.85 -4.04
C ARG A 104 -14.40 -24.79 -3.01
N ALA A 105 -13.57 -25.32 -2.11
CA ALA A 105 -14.02 -26.20 -1.03
C ALA A 105 -14.81 -25.47 0.06
N LEU A 106 -14.40 -24.24 0.43
CA LEU A 106 -15.08 -23.41 1.45
C LEU A 106 -16.39 -22.81 0.96
N CYS A 107 -16.45 -22.41 -0.31
CA CYS A 107 -17.58 -21.73 -0.90
C CYS A 107 -18.12 -22.42 -2.18
N PRO A 108 -18.49 -23.72 -2.15
CA PRO A 108 -18.98 -24.44 -3.33
C PRO A 108 -20.15 -23.76 -4.07
N PRO A 109 -21.22 -23.28 -3.40
CA PRO A 109 -22.37 -22.69 -4.11
C PRO A 109 -22.07 -21.30 -4.69
N ARG A 110 -21.01 -20.62 -4.22
CA ARG A 110 -20.65 -19.26 -4.68
C ARG A 110 -19.79 -19.27 -5.96
N LEU A 111 -19.26 -20.43 -6.31
CA LEU A 111 -18.42 -20.66 -7.50
C LEU A 111 -19.11 -21.58 -8.52
N ALA A 112 -20.37 -21.99 -8.24
CA ALA A 112 -21.20 -22.67 -9.22
C ALA A 112 -21.49 -21.71 -10.37
N THR A 113 -20.88 -21.97 -11.52
CA THR A 113 -21.28 -21.38 -12.79
C THR A 113 -22.79 -21.59 -12.93
N PRO A 114 -23.61 -20.54 -13.18
CA PRO A 114 -25.04 -20.73 -13.34
C PRO A 114 -25.24 -21.74 -14.47
N ALA A 115 -25.92 -22.85 -14.17
CA ALA A 115 -26.28 -23.82 -15.18
C ALA A 115 -27.10 -23.09 -16.24
N THR A 116 -26.56 -22.95 -17.45
CA THR A 116 -27.34 -22.56 -18.61
C THR A 116 -28.37 -23.66 -18.81
N GLY A 117 -29.58 -23.45 -18.30
CA GLY A 117 -30.70 -24.37 -18.51
C GLY A 117 -30.95 -24.50 -20.02
N PRO A 118 -31.38 -25.68 -20.51
CA PRO A 118 -31.81 -25.82 -21.88
C PRO A 118 -33.04 -24.93 -22.09
N GLY A 119 -32.98 -24.05 -23.09
CA GLY A 119 -34.14 -23.33 -23.62
C GLY A 119 -35.05 -24.25 -24.43
#